data_AF-A0A8D2AIM1-F1
#
_entry.id   AF-A0A8D2AIM1-F1
#
_cell.length_a   1.000
_cell.length_b   1.000
_cell.length_c   1.000
_cell.angle_alpha   90.00
_cell.angle_beta   90.00
_cell.angle_gamma   90.00
#
_symmetry.space_group_name_H-M   'P 1'
#
loop_
_entity.id
_entity.type
_entity.pdbx_description
1 polymer ?
#
loop_
_entity_poly.entity_id
_entity_poly.type
_entity_poly.pdbx_seq_one_letter_code
_entity_poly.pdbx_strand_id
1 'polypeptide(L)'
;MAAGGATPEVTAVSPSKRARPAEEGGLRLRFVRLSEHATAPTRGSQRAAGYDLYSAYDYIVPPMEKALVKTDIQIALPSGCYGRIAPRSGLAAKHFIDVGAGVIDEDYRGNVGVVLFNFGKEKFEGKIKSTCKK
;
A
#
# COMPACT_ATOMS: atom_id res chain seq x y z
N MET A 1 29.58 41.54 -41.52
CA MET A 1 29.76 41.49 -40.05
C MET A 1 28.65 42.33 -39.45
N ALA A 2 27.79 41.93 -38.52
CA ALA A 2 27.58 40.67 -37.83
C ALA A 2 26.07 40.62 -37.47
N ALA A 3 25.48 39.43 -37.51
CA ALA A 3 24.13 39.16 -37.04
C ALA A 3 24.12 39.07 -35.51
N GLY A 4 23.10 39.65 -34.87
CA GLY A 4 22.88 39.56 -33.43
C GLY A 4 21.39 39.50 -33.13
N GLY A 5 20.79 38.33 -33.33
CA GLY A 5 19.41 38.06 -32.91
C GLY A 5 19.37 37.85 -31.40
N ALA A 6 18.64 38.72 -30.70
CA ALA A 6 18.30 38.51 -29.29
C ALA A 6 17.16 37.48 -29.21
N THR A 7 17.44 36.31 -28.64
CA THR A 7 16.43 35.32 -28.26
C THR A 7 15.69 35.80 -27.00
N PRO A 8 14.36 35.59 -26.90
CA PRO A 8 13.65 35.85 -25.66
C PRO A 8 13.97 34.72 -24.66
N GLU A 9 14.44 35.12 -23.48
CA GLU A 9 14.74 34.27 -22.35
C GLU A 9 13.42 33.70 -21.78
N VAL A 10 13.16 32.41 -22.01
CA VAL A 10 12.00 31.72 -21.46
C VAL A 10 12.28 31.44 -19.99
N THR A 11 11.75 32.28 -19.11
CA THR A 11 11.82 32.06 -17.65
C THR A 11 10.95 30.86 -17.31
N ALA A 12 11.58 29.75 -16.93
CA ALA A 12 10.91 28.55 -16.46
C ALA A 12 10.18 28.85 -15.14
N VAL A 13 8.86 29.03 -15.20
CA VAL A 13 8.02 29.16 -14.01
C VAL A 13 7.94 27.77 -13.37
N SER A 14 8.65 27.61 -12.26
CA SER A 14 8.53 26.43 -11.38
C SER A 14 7.06 26.26 -10.97
N PRO A 15 6.47 25.06 -11.08
CA PRO A 15 5.12 24.84 -10.58
C PRO A 15 5.17 24.93 -9.07
N SER A 16 4.86 26.13 -8.56
CA SER A 16 4.69 26.39 -7.15
C SER A 16 3.61 25.43 -6.66
N LYS A 17 4.06 24.40 -5.95
CA LYS A 17 3.23 23.38 -5.30
C LYS A 17 2.36 24.13 -4.31
N ARG A 18 1.15 24.52 -4.74
CA ARG A 18 0.12 25.03 -3.86
C ARG A 18 -0.11 23.93 -2.84
N ALA A 19 0.41 24.12 -1.63
CA ALA A 19 0.14 23.22 -0.53
C ALA A 19 -1.37 23.25 -0.34
N ARG A 20 -2.04 22.13 -0.66
CA ARG A 20 -3.42 21.93 -0.21
C ARG A 20 -3.39 22.12 1.31
N PRO A 21 -4.31 22.91 1.90
CA PRO A 21 -4.34 23.08 3.33
C PRO A 21 -4.39 21.69 3.96
N ALA A 22 -3.37 21.37 4.76
CA ALA A 22 -3.37 20.15 5.55
C ALA A 22 -4.61 20.26 6.44
N GLU A 23 -5.60 19.39 6.22
CA GLU A 23 -6.72 19.28 7.14
C GLU A 23 -6.16 19.15 8.57
N GLU A 24 -6.59 20.04 9.45
CA GLU A 24 -6.28 20.05 10.88
C GLU A 24 -6.94 18.84 11.55
N GLY A 25 -6.42 17.66 11.26
CA GLY A 25 -6.75 16.39 11.86
C GLY A 25 -5.49 15.58 11.80
N GLY A 26 -4.86 15.32 12.95
CA GLY A 26 -3.59 14.61 13.02
C GLY A 26 -3.59 13.33 12.16
N LEU A 27 -2.40 12.87 11.73
CA LEU A 27 -2.18 11.74 10.82
C LEU A 27 -2.99 10.48 11.22
N ARG A 28 -4.27 10.42 10.83
CA ARG A 28 -5.22 9.36 11.15
C ARG A 28 -5.49 8.58 9.89
N LEU A 29 -5.09 7.32 9.90
CA LEU A 29 -5.50 6.36 8.88
C LEU A 29 -6.94 5.92 9.17
N ARG A 30 -7.85 6.21 8.24
CA ARG A 30 -9.23 5.71 8.31
C ARG A 30 -9.34 4.45 7.46
N PHE A 31 -10.15 3.49 7.92
CA PHE A 31 -10.44 2.28 7.14
C PHE A 31 -11.90 1.86 7.33
N VAL A 32 -12.42 1.13 6.36
CA VAL A 32 -13.76 0.51 6.38
C VAL A 32 -13.61 -0.95 6.00
N ARG A 33 -14.35 -1.83 6.69
CA ARG A 33 -14.45 -3.24 6.34
C ARG A 33 -15.55 -3.41 5.30
N LEU A 34 -15.24 -4.10 4.20
CA LEU A 34 -16.18 -4.39 3.12
C LEU A 34 -16.90 -5.72 3.29
N SER A 35 -16.35 -6.61 4.11
CA SER A 35 -16.94 -7.91 4.41
C SER A 35 -16.73 -8.28 5.88
N GLU A 36 -17.45 -9.30 6.32
CA GLU A 36 -17.31 -9.87 7.68
C GLU A 36 -15.96 -10.57 7.89
N HIS A 37 -15.29 -10.95 6.79
CA HIS A 37 -13.98 -11.59 6.81
C HIS A 37 -12.83 -10.58 6.93
N ALA A 38 -13.11 -9.30 6.69
CA ALA A 38 -12.11 -8.24 6.78
C ALA A 38 -11.67 -8.05 8.24
N THR A 39 -10.37 -8.15 8.48
CA THR A 39 -9.78 -7.89 9.80
C THR A 39 -9.23 -6.47 9.86
N ALA A 40 -9.48 -5.75 10.96
CA ALA A 40 -8.92 -4.41 11.13
C ALA A 40 -7.38 -4.45 11.14
N PRO A 41 -6.71 -3.53 10.41
CA PRO A 41 -5.26 -3.43 10.46
C PRO A 41 -4.77 -3.14 11.89
N THR A 42 -3.72 -3.83 12.33
CA THR A 42 -3.16 -3.63 13.67
C THR A 42 -1.74 -3.10 13.57
N ARG A 43 -1.23 -2.46 14.63
CA ARG A 43 0.19 -2.09 14.73
C ARG A 43 0.84 -2.96 15.78
N GLY A 44 1.97 -3.58 15.43
CA GLY A 44 2.71 -4.43 16.37
C GLY A 44 3.32 -3.68 17.55
N SER A 45 3.61 -2.38 17.41
CA SER A 45 4.10 -1.54 18.51
C SER A 45 3.76 -0.07 18.26
N GLN A 46 3.86 0.77 19.30
CA GLN A 46 3.63 2.22 19.19
C GLN A 46 4.57 2.92 18.20
N ARG A 47 5.75 2.34 17.96
CA ARG A 47 6.77 2.84 17.02
C ARG A 47 6.87 1.98 15.74
N ALA A 48 5.94 1.04 15.53
CA ALA A 48 5.92 0.24 14.32
C ALA A 48 5.69 1.15 13.10
N ALA A 49 6.48 0.91 12.05
CA ALA A 49 6.47 1.71 10.82
C ALA A 49 5.23 1.48 9.95
N GLY A 50 4.52 0.37 10.13
CA GLY A 50 3.37 0.01 9.31
C GLY A 50 2.26 -0.67 10.10
N TYR A 51 1.13 -0.84 9.43
CA TYR A 51 0.00 -1.63 9.90
C TYR A 51 0.07 -3.03 9.28
N ASP A 52 -0.14 -4.06 10.08
CA ASP A 52 -0.29 -5.43 9.59
C ASP A 52 -1.63 -5.55 8.85
N LEU A 53 -1.56 -6.03 7.61
CA LEU A 53 -2.70 -6.37 6.78
C LEU A 53 -3.02 -7.86 6.89
N TYR A 54 -4.28 -8.21 6.73
CA TYR A 54 -4.79 -9.58 6.85
C TYR A 54 -5.54 -9.98 5.59
N SER A 55 -5.40 -11.23 5.19
CA SER A 55 -6.18 -11.80 4.11
C SER A 55 -7.63 -12.01 4.56
N ALA A 56 -8.58 -11.58 3.74
CA ALA A 56 -10.00 -11.86 3.95
C ALA A 56 -10.40 -13.25 3.43
N TYR A 57 -9.55 -13.86 2.59
CA TYR A 57 -9.83 -15.14 1.94
C TYR A 57 -8.66 -16.10 2.13
N ASP A 58 -8.97 -17.39 2.01
CA ASP A 58 -7.96 -18.43 1.88
C ASP A 58 -7.24 -18.24 0.54
N TYR A 59 -5.92 -18.40 0.55
CA TYR A 59 -5.11 -18.27 -0.65
C TYR A 59 -4.00 -19.29 -0.67
N ILE A 60 -3.61 -19.67 -1.89
CA ILE A 60 -2.45 -20.50 -2.17
C ILE A 60 -1.64 -19.76 -3.23
N VAL A 61 -0.38 -19.51 -2.94
CA VAL A 61 0.60 -18.97 -3.89
C VAL A 61 1.50 -20.14 -4.30
N PRO A 62 1.36 -20.68 -5.51
CA PRO A 62 2.24 -21.74 -6.00
C PRO A 62 3.70 -21.26 -6.02
N PRO A 63 4.68 -22.18 -6.04
CA PRO A 63 6.08 -21.81 -6.18
C PRO A 63 6.33 -21.10 -7.52
N MET A 64 7.18 -20.09 -7.51
CA MET A 64 7.53 -19.26 -8.69
C MET A 64 6.35 -18.51 -9.33
N GLU A 65 5.26 -18.32 -8.58
CA GLU A 65 4.02 -17.70 -9.06
C GLU A 65 3.62 -16.48 -8.22
N LYS A 66 2.58 -15.78 -8.68
CA LYS A 66 2.00 -14.64 -7.98
C LYS A 66 0.53 -14.83 -7.69
N ALA A 67 0.06 -14.28 -6.56
CA ALA A 67 -1.35 -14.25 -6.21
C ALA A 67 -1.78 -12.87 -5.73
N LEU A 68 -2.99 -12.46 -6.10
CA LEU A 68 -3.62 -11.27 -5.55
C LEU A 68 -4.46 -11.68 -4.33
N VAL A 69 -4.01 -11.27 -3.15
CA VAL A 69 -4.71 -11.53 -1.88
C VAL A 69 -5.51 -10.30 -1.50
N LYS A 70 -6.85 -10.43 -1.47
CA LYS A 70 -7.74 -9.34 -1.06
C LYS A 70 -7.83 -9.28 0.46
N THR A 71 -7.84 -8.05 0.97
CA THR A 71 -7.97 -7.77 2.41
C THR A 71 -9.37 -7.35 2.83
N ASP A 72 -10.23 -7.00 1.86
CA ASP A 72 -11.59 -6.49 2.05
C ASP A 72 -11.67 -5.27 2.97
N ILE A 73 -10.60 -4.47 2.99
CA ILE A 73 -10.62 -3.15 3.59
C ILE A 73 -10.49 -2.08 2.52
N GLN A 74 -11.18 -0.98 2.73
CA GLN A 74 -10.88 0.29 2.08
C GLN A 74 -10.12 1.14 3.07
N ILE A 75 -9.14 1.89 2.57
CA ILE A 75 -8.38 2.83 3.39
C ILE A 75 -8.52 4.24 2.84
N ALA A 76 -8.53 5.23 3.72
CA ALA A 76 -8.36 6.62 3.37
C ALA A 76 -7.11 7.13 4.08
N LEU A 77 -6.08 7.36 3.27
CA LEU A 77 -4.79 7.89 3.71
C LEU A 77 -4.92 9.38 4.06
N PRO A 78 -4.11 9.89 5.02
CA PRO A 78 -4.02 11.32 5.25
C PRO A 78 -3.35 12.01 4.06
N SER A 79 -3.68 13.29 3.86
CA SER A 79 -3.18 14.03 2.71
C SER A 79 -1.65 14.19 2.71
N GLY A 80 -1.06 14.07 1.52
CA GLY A 80 0.38 14.21 1.33
C GLY A 80 1.20 12.94 1.59
N CYS A 81 0.54 11.78 1.72
CA CYS A 81 1.21 10.48 1.79
C CYS A 81 0.56 9.47 0.84
N TYR A 82 1.31 8.41 0.55
CA TYR A 82 0.80 7.23 -0.17
C TYR A 82 0.93 6.02 0.76
N GLY A 83 0.09 5.02 0.55
CA GLY A 83 0.18 3.75 1.25
C GLY A 83 1.21 2.88 0.58
N ARG A 84 2.20 2.39 1.34
CA ARG A 84 3.12 1.37 0.84
C ARG A 84 2.79 0.01 1.45
N ILE A 85 2.41 -0.95 0.61
CA ILE A 85 2.36 -2.35 1.01
C ILE A 85 3.79 -2.88 1.00
N ALA A 86 4.27 -3.30 2.16
CA ALA A 86 5.63 -3.78 2.35
C ALA A 86 5.62 -5.26 2.78
N PRO A 87 6.64 -6.04 2.39
CA PRO A 87 6.77 -7.42 2.82
C PRO A 87 7.07 -7.49 4.31
N ARG A 88 6.56 -8.54 4.99
CA ARG A 88 6.97 -8.86 6.35
C ARG A 88 8.31 -9.58 6.30
N SER A 89 9.32 -9.05 7.00
CA SER A 89 10.68 -9.62 7.01
C SER A 89 10.71 -11.12 7.37
N GLY A 90 9.84 -11.56 8.30
CA GLY A 90 9.73 -12.97 8.66
C GLY A 90 9.21 -13.87 7.54
N LEU A 91 8.30 -13.37 6.68
CA LEU A 91 7.79 -14.13 5.53
C LEU A 91 8.83 -14.17 4.40
N ALA A 92 9.49 -13.03 4.14
CA ALA A 92 10.57 -12.96 3.16
C ALA A 92 11.73 -13.89 3.52
N ALA A 93 12.17 -13.91 4.78
CA ALA A 93 13.31 -14.72 5.20
C ALA A 93 13.02 -16.22 5.28
N LYS A 94 11.81 -16.63 5.69
CA LYS A 94 11.46 -18.05 5.90
C LYS A 94 10.86 -18.73 4.69
N HIS A 95 10.04 -18.01 3.93
CA HIS A 95 9.24 -18.56 2.84
C HIS A 95 9.58 -17.95 1.48
N PHE A 96 10.55 -17.03 1.42
CA PHE A 96 10.99 -16.38 0.19
C PHE A 96 9.82 -15.66 -0.54
N ILE A 97 8.97 -15.02 0.26
CA ILE A 97 7.80 -14.25 -0.19
C ILE A 97 8.13 -12.76 -0.30
N ASP A 98 7.73 -12.17 -1.41
CA ASP A 98 7.83 -10.73 -1.64
C ASP A 98 6.46 -10.11 -1.97
N VAL A 99 6.38 -8.78 -1.89
CA VAL A 99 5.17 -8.01 -2.19
C VAL A 99 5.38 -7.20 -3.46
N GLY A 100 4.51 -7.45 -4.44
CA GLY A 100 4.37 -6.66 -5.65
C GLY A 100 3.37 -5.52 -5.51
N ALA A 101 3.39 -4.60 -6.49
CA ALA A 101 2.37 -3.56 -6.69
C ALA A 101 1.88 -2.93 -5.38
N GLY A 102 2.84 -2.45 -4.59
CA GLY A 102 2.60 -2.00 -3.22
C GLY A 102 2.33 -0.51 -3.09
N VAL A 103 1.92 0.20 -4.13
CA VAL A 103 1.64 1.65 -4.09
C VAL A 103 0.14 1.85 -4.07
N ILE A 104 -0.38 2.45 -3.00
CA ILE A 104 -1.77 2.83 -2.82
C ILE A 104 -1.86 4.35 -2.83
N ASP A 105 -2.59 4.90 -3.80
CA ASP A 105 -2.78 6.34 -3.93
C ASP A 105 -3.66 6.92 -2.80
N GLU A 106 -3.47 8.22 -2.53
CA GLU A 106 -4.20 8.96 -1.49
C GLU A 106 -5.73 8.94 -1.71
N ASP A 107 -6.16 8.96 -2.97
CA ASP A 107 -7.55 8.98 -3.41
C ASP A 107 -8.11 7.59 -3.75
N TYR A 108 -7.31 6.53 -3.59
CA TYR A 108 -7.78 5.17 -3.79
C TYR A 108 -8.86 4.83 -2.74
N ARG A 109 -10.05 4.42 -3.20
CA ARG A 109 -11.18 3.97 -2.36
C ARG A 109 -11.63 2.55 -2.69
N GLY A 110 -10.85 1.83 -3.48
CA GLY A 110 -11.11 0.43 -3.79
C GLY A 110 -10.71 -0.52 -2.67
N ASN A 111 -10.95 -1.81 -2.89
CA ASN A 111 -10.51 -2.88 -2.00
C ASN A 111 -8.99 -3.02 -2.06
N VAL A 112 -8.31 -2.87 -0.92
CA VAL A 112 -6.87 -3.02 -0.83
C VAL A 112 -6.48 -4.48 -1.12
N GLY A 113 -5.75 -4.68 -2.21
CA GLY A 113 -5.19 -5.96 -2.59
C GLY A 113 -3.68 -6.00 -2.35
N VAL A 114 -3.18 -7.14 -1.87
CA VAL A 114 -1.75 -7.40 -1.73
C VAL A 114 -1.35 -8.38 -2.83
N VAL A 115 -0.44 -7.97 -3.71
CA VAL A 115 0.15 -8.88 -4.69
C VAL A 115 1.32 -9.59 -4.01
N LEU A 116 1.19 -10.89 -3.79
CA LEU A 116 2.26 -11.73 -3.24
C LEU A 116 2.98 -12.42 -4.38
N PHE A 117 4.31 -12.38 -4.33
CA PHE A 117 5.19 -13.20 -5.15
C PHE A 117 5.80 -14.28 -4.29
N ASN A 118 5.72 -15.53 -4.74
CA ASN A 118 6.40 -16.65 -4.12
C ASN A 118 7.59 -17.04 -4.97
N PHE A 119 8.79 -16.68 -4.53
CA PHE A 119 10.03 -17.12 -5.17
C PHE A 119 10.55 -18.44 -4.59
N GLY A 120 9.87 -18.98 -3.58
CA GLY A 120 10.19 -20.24 -2.94
C GLY A 120 9.86 -21.44 -3.83
N LYS A 121 10.40 -22.60 -3.44
CA LYS A 121 10.13 -23.89 -4.10
C LYS A 121 8.90 -24.61 -3.56
N GLU A 122 8.37 -24.13 -2.44
CA GLU A 122 7.20 -24.68 -1.77
C GLU A 122 5.99 -23.76 -1.98
N LYS A 123 4.79 -24.32 -1.97
CA LYS A 123 3.56 -23.53 -1.99
C LYS A 123 3.42 -22.75 -0.68
N PHE A 124 3.00 -21.49 -0.77
CA PHE A 124 2.70 -20.66 0.39
C PHE A 124 1.18 -20.52 0.51
N GLU A 125 0.61 -21.03 1.60
CA GLU A 125 -0.82 -20.97 1.85
C GLU A 125 -1.14 -20.16 3.11
N GLY A 126 -2.22 -19.39 3.04
CA GLY A 126 -2.74 -18.63 4.17
C GLY A 126 -4.23 -18.90 4.32
N LYS A 127 -4.66 -19.10 5.56
CA LYS A 127 -6.07 -19.24 5.91
C LYS A 127 -6.62 -17.96 6.51
N ILE A 128 -7.90 -17.66 6.28
CA ILE A 128 -8.57 -16.55 6.95
C ILE A 128 -8.44 -16.76 8.46
N LYS A 129 -8.02 -15.71 9.17
CA LYS A 129 -8.14 -15.68 10.62
C LYS A 129 -9.59 -15.31 10.93
N SER A 130 -10.43 -16.31 11.18
CA SER A 130 -11.82 -16.13 11.58
C SER A 130 -11.89 -15.27 12.84
N THR A 131 -12.03 -13.96 12.65
CA THR A 131 -12.22 -13.01 13.75
C THR A 131 -13.71 -12.71 13.84
N CYS A 132 -14.50 -13.76 14.02
CA CYS A 132 -15.87 -13.63 14.52
C CYS A 132 -15.74 -13.30 16.01
N LYS A 133 -15.62 -12.02 16.33
CA LYS A 133 -15.94 -11.52 17.67
C LYS A 133 -17.20 -10.67 17.54
N LYS A 134 -18.30 -11.29 17.96
CA LYS A 134 -19.57 -10.65 18.35
C LYS A 134 -19.32 -9.50 19.32
#